data_AF-A0A6I2MAV1-F1
#
_entry.id   AF-A0A6I2MAV1-F1
#
_cell.length_a   1.000
_cell.length_b   1.000
_cell.length_c   1.000
_cell.angle_alpha   90.00
_cell.angle_beta   90.00
_cell.angle_gamma   90.00
#
_symmetry.space_group_name_H-M   'P 1'
#
loop_
_entity.id
_entity.type
_entity.pdbx_description
1 polymer ?
#
loop_
_entity_poly.entity_id
_entity_poly.type
_entity_poly.pdbx_seq_one_letter_code
_entity_poly.pdbx_strand_id
1 'polypeptide(L)'
;MHHIGRVLTWLFNLSNKDEKKPINRMETLKLELIETVQAYDAKITNTEAEYKRAVLLYEKAYSKVSEVQTRYRNKMVTEIVLKDEKEKLMPLEDSVRDLGHELDTLRTYKKEEILRIVGKMDSLTDSYVQEKAEEVKVKAYQLQQLKHQQLQLLTKLRGDYAELMYADDLIFKHLKDAGISYTKTMSDKLSMQTEDVPLTVEDIAIPETLVSGVMTGDKIPYELFSIVEEGKKQKYI
;
A
#
# COMPACT_ATOMS: atom_id res chain seq x y z
N MET A 1 -8.22 -30.55 6.26
CA MET A 1 -8.58 -29.39 7.12
C MET A 1 -7.57 -29.17 8.27
N HIS A 2 -6.25 -29.20 8.04
CA HIS A 2 -5.25 -29.05 9.13
C HIS A 2 -4.12 -28.05 8.84
N HIS A 3 -4.16 -27.30 7.73
CA HIS A 3 -3.10 -26.37 7.36
C HIS A 3 -3.43 -24.88 7.54
N ILE A 4 -4.71 -24.52 7.69
CA ILE A 4 -5.13 -23.11 7.85
C ILE A 4 -4.94 -22.64 9.31
N GLY A 5 -5.08 -23.54 10.29
CA GLY A 5 -4.91 -23.21 11.70
C GLY A 5 -3.48 -22.83 12.10
N ARG A 6 -2.45 -23.42 11.46
CA ARG A 6 -1.04 -23.18 11.81
C ARG A 6 -0.47 -21.87 11.24
N VAL A 7 -0.99 -21.38 10.13
CA VAL A 7 -0.56 -20.10 9.52
C VAL A 7 -1.07 -18.92 10.34
N LEU A 8 -2.29 -19.01 10.88
CA LEU A 8 -2.85 -17.99 11.75
C LEU A 8 -2.14 -17.91 13.11
N THR A 9 -1.72 -19.05 13.70
CA THR A 9 -0.95 -19.03 14.95
C THR A 9 0.47 -18.45 14.76
N TRP A 10 1.09 -18.60 13.58
CA TRP A 10 2.42 -18.04 13.32
C TRP A 10 2.38 -16.52 13.07
N LEU A 11 1.35 -16.03 12.38
CA LEU A 11 1.10 -14.59 12.23
C LEU A 11 0.76 -13.92 13.57
N PHE A 12 0.03 -14.61 14.45
CA PHE A 12 -0.30 -14.08 15.78
C PHE A 12 0.90 -14.07 16.74
N ASN A 13 1.86 -15.01 16.60
CA ASN A 13 3.05 -15.07 17.46
C ASN A 13 4.18 -14.10 17.07
N LEU A 14 4.20 -13.58 15.83
CA LEU A 14 5.09 -12.48 15.43
C LEU A 14 4.55 -11.11 15.87
N SER A 15 3.22 -10.96 15.95
CA SER A 15 2.56 -9.71 16.38
C SER A 15 3.03 -9.24 17.77
N ASN A 16 3.25 -10.17 18.71
CA ASN A 16 3.55 -9.81 20.11
C ASN A 16 4.98 -9.29 20.39
N LYS A 17 5.93 -9.42 19.45
CA LYS A 17 7.27 -8.80 19.59
C LYS A 17 7.49 -7.60 18.66
N ASP A 18 6.77 -7.52 17.54
CA ASP A 18 6.93 -6.49 16.51
C ASP A 18 5.97 -5.30 16.64
N GLU A 19 4.94 -5.33 17.49
CA GLU A 19 4.03 -4.19 17.76
C GLU A 19 4.74 -2.95 18.32
N LYS A 20 5.94 -3.11 18.87
CA LYS A 20 6.70 -2.00 19.48
C LYS A 20 7.45 -1.13 18.49
N LYS A 21 7.61 -1.55 17.23
CA LYS A 21 8.31 -0.72 16.23
C LYS A 21 7.40 0.42 15.78
N PRO A 22 7.84 1.69 15.90
CA PRO A 22 7.15 2.85 15.35
C PRO A 22 6.52 2.64 13.97
N ILE A 23 7.20 1.95 13.05
CA ILE A 23 6.65 1.60 11.73
C ILE A 23 5.36 0.80 11.84
N ASN A 24 5.38 -0.33 12.55
CA ASN A 24 4.21 -1.22 12.63
C ASN A 24 3.06 -0.51 13.36
N ARG A 25 3.37 0.23 14.43
CA ARG A 25 2.35 0.97 15.18
C ARG A 25 1.71 2.07 14.34
N MET A 26 2.49 2.78 13.53
CA MET A 26 1.97 3.79 12.58
C MET A 26 1.04 3.15 11.53
N GLU A 27 1.41 2.01 10.96
CA GLU A 27 0.54 1.32 10.00
C GLU A 27 -0.76 0.82 10.65
N THR A 28 -0.70 0.28 11.88
CA THR A 28 -1.91 -0.08 12.63
C THR A 28 -2.81 1.12 12.88
N LEU A 29 -2.26 2.27 13.28
CA LEU A 29 -3.03 3.49 13.52
C LEU A 29 -3.67 4.04 12.24
N LYS A 30 -3.02 3.93 11.08
CA LYS A 30 -3.63 4.28 9.79
C LYS A 30 -4.85 3.42 9.49
N LEU A 31 -4.76 2.11 9.72
CA LEU A 31 -5.89 1.18 9.55
C LEU A 31 -7.00 1.50 10.56
N GLU A 32 -6.67 1.67 11.83
CA GLU A 32 -7.60 2.04 12.90
C GLU A 32 -8.36 3.33 12.54
N LEU A 33 -7.68 4.33 11.98
CA LEU A 33 -8.30 5.59 11.53
C LEU A 33 -9.30 5.35 10.40
N ILE A 34 -8.92 4.59 9.37
CA ILE A 34 -9.78 4.30 8.22
C ILE A 34 -11.04 3.56 8.68
N GLU A 35 -10.88 2.50 9.47
CA GLU A 35 -11.98 1.70 10.00
C GLU A 35 -12.91 2.52 10.89
N THR A 36 -12.34 3.36 11.76
CA THR A 36 -13.09 4.26 12.65
C THR A 36 -13.95 5.23 11.84
N VAL A 37 -13.36 5.92 10.85
CA VAL A 37 -14.08 6.87 10.01
C VAL A 37 -15.24 6.18 9.28
N GLN A 38 -14.97 5.03 8.66
CA GLN A 38 -16.00 4.27 7.93
C GLN A 38 -17.12 3.80 8.86
N ALA A 39 -16.79 3.29 10.05
CA ALA A 39 -17.78 2.81 11.01
C ALA A 39 -18.69 3.93 11.51
N TYR A 40 -18.14 5.11 11.84
CA TYR A 40 -18.96 6.26 12.25
C TYR A 40 -19.77 6.83 11.10
N ASP A 41 -19.22 6.91 9.88
CA ASP A 41 -19.96 7.41 8.72
C ASP A 41 -21.14 6.51 8.37
N ALA A 42 -20.98 5.19 8.46
CA ALA A 42 -22.09 4.25 8.28
C ALA A 42 -23.17 4.44 9.36
N LYS A 43 -22.78 4.58 10.63
CA LYS A 43 -23.74 4.83 11.72
C LYS A 43 -24.49 6.14 11.55
N ILE A 44 -23.78 7.24 11.30
CA ILE A 44 -24.37 8.57 11.07
C ILE A 44 -25.34 8.52 9.90
N THR A 45 -24.95 7.90 8.78
CA THR A 45 -25.82 7.79 7.59
C THR A 45 -27.12 7.05 7.91
N ASN A 46 -27.04 5.95 8.66
CA ASN A 46 -28.22 5.18 9.07
C ASN A 46 -29.13 5.99 10.02
N THR A 47 -28.56 6.59 11.07
CA THR A 47 -29.33 7.41 12.02
C THR A 47 -29.91 8.65 11.35
N GLU A 48 -29.23 9.26 10.36
CA GLU A 48 -29.77 10.38 9.58
C GLU A 48 -30.97 9.97 8.73
N ALA A 49 -30.96 8.77 8.16
CA ALA A 49 -32.09 8.23 7.43
C ALA A 49 -33.30 7.98 8.35
N GLU A 50 -33.06 7.47 9.55
CA GLU A 50 -34.09 7.28 10.58
C GLU A 50 -34.64 8.61 11.08
N TYR A 51 -33.78 9.58 11.38
CA TYR A 51 -34.16 10.93 11.78
C TYR A 51 -35.05 11.60 10.72
N LYS A 52 -34.67 11.55 9.44
CA LYS A 52 -35.49 12.08 8.34
C LYS A 52 -36.86 11.44 8.27
N ARG A 53 -36.96 10.12 8.50
CA ARG A 53 -38.25 9.41 8.55
C ARG A 53 -39.08 9.86 9.75
N ALA A 54 -38.47 9.98 10.93
CA ALA A 54 -39.13 10.44 12.15
C ALA A 54 -39.67 11.87 12.00
N VAL A 55 -38.88 12.79 11.42
CA VAL A 55 -39.30 14.16 11.13
C VAL A 55 -40.51 14.19 10.20
N LEU A 56 -40.49 13.41 9.10
CA LEU A 56 -41.61 13.36 8.17
C LEU A 56 -42.90 12.82 8.83
N LEU A 57 -42.79 11.82 9.70
CA LEU A 57 -43.92 11.29 10.45
C LEU A 57 -44.45 12.32 11.46
N TYR A 58 -43.56 13.00 12.17
CA TYR A 58 -43.89 14.07 13.10
C TYR A 58 -44.60 15.22 12.40
N GLU A 59 -44.07 15.73 11.29
CA GLU A 59 -44.68 16.81 10.50
C GLU A 59 -46.08 16.44 10.01
N LYS A 60 -46.27 15.21 9.54
CA LYS A 60 -47.58 14.70 9.11
C LYS A 60 -48.57 14.64 10.27
N ALA A 61 -48.15 14.17 11.45
CA ALA A 61 -49.00 14.14 12.64
C ALA A 61 -49.31 15.55 13.16
N TYR A 62 -48.32 16.44 13.15
CA TYR A 62 -48.47 17.83 13.54
C TYR A 62 -49.49 18.57 12.66
N SER A 63 -49.44 18.36 11.34
CA SER A 63 -50.42 18.91 10.40
C SER A 63 -51.85 18.46 10.75
N LYS A 64 -52.04 17.18 11.09
CA LYS A 64 -53.35 16.66 11.53
C LYS A 64 -53.81 17.31 12.82
N VAL A 65 -52.93 17.45 13.81
CA VAL A 65 -53.25 18.14 15.07
C VAL A 65 -53.67 19.60 14.79
N SER A 66 -52.96 20.29 13.90
CA SER A 66 -53.28 21.67 13.50
C SER A 66 -54.67 21.78 12.83
N GLU A 67 -55.02 20.84 11.96
CA GLU A 67 -56.35 20.75 11.35
C GLU A 67 -57.44 20.49 12.40
N VAL A 68 -57.23 19.50 13.29
CA VAL A 68 -58.17 19.16 14.36
C VAL A 68 -58.33 20.33 15.33
N GLN A 69 -57.26 21.04 15.66
CA GLN A 69 -57.30 22.22 16.51
C GLN A 69 -58.09 23.36 15.85
N THR A 70 -58.02 23.50 14.52
CA THR A 70 -58.84 24.46 13.77
C THR A 70 -60.32 24.07 13.79
N ARG A 71 -60.64 22.77 13.59
CA ARG A 71 -62.02 22.26 13.72
C ARG A 71 -62.56 22.41 15.14
N TYR A 72 -61.73 22.23 16.16
CA TYR A 72 -62.08 22.41 17.57
C TYR A 72 -62.43 23.87 17.87
N ARG A 73 -61.61 24.82 17.37
CA ARG A 73 -61.89 26.27 17.47
C ARG A 73 -63.23 26.64 16.82
N ASN A 74 -63.60 25.95 15.74
CA ASN A 74 -64.89 26.11 15.06
C ASN A 74 -66.03 25.29 15.70
N LYS A 75 -65.82 24.67 16.86
CA LYS A 75 -66.78 23.81 17.58
C LYS A 75 -67.29 22.60 16.77
N MET A 76 -66.51 22.15 15.78
CA MET A 76 -66.84 21.02 14.92
C MET A 76 -66.39 19.67 15.48
N VAL A 77 -65.49 19.67 16.47
CA VAL A 77 -65.01 18.47 17.19
C VAL A 77 -64.91 18.75 18.68
N THR A 78 -64.90 17.70 19.49
CA THR A 78 -64.79 17.79 20.96
C THR A 78 -63.33 17.92 21.41
N GLU A 79 -63.14 18.38 22.66
CA GLU A 79 -61.81 18.48 23.28
C GLU A 79 -61.12 17.12 23.41
N ILE A 80 -61.90 16.05 23.63
CA ILE A 80 -61.39 14.68 23.71
C ILE A 80 -60.65 14.30 22.42
N VAL A 81 -61.22 14.61 21.25
CA VAL A 81 -60.60 14.31 19.95
C VAL A 81 -59.30 15.10 19.74
N LEU A 82 -59.25 16.37 20.20
CA LEU A 82 -58.02 17.16 20.13
C LEU A 82 -56.93 16.60 21.07
N LYS A 83 -57.32 16.14 22.26
CA LYS A 83 -56.39 15.56 23.24
C LYS A 83 -55.81 14.25 22.73
N ASP A 84 -56.64 13.36 22.18
CA ASP A 84 -56.20 12.07 21.63
C ASP A 84 -55.17 12.25 20.49
N GLU A 85 -55.37 13.23 19.60
CA GLU A 85 -54.42 13.50 18.52
C GLU A 85 -53.12 14.14 19.03
N LYS A 86 -53.18 14.96 20.08
CA LYS A 86 -51.97 15.49 20.74
C LYS A 86 -51.18 14.40 21.46
N GLU A 87 -51.86 13.45 22.12
CA GLU A 87 -51.18 12.32 22.77
C GLU A 87 -50.44 11.43 21.78
N LYS A 88 -50.95 11.28 20.55
CA LYS A 88 -50.26 10.57 19.46
C LYS A 88 -49.03 11.30 18.93
N LEU A 89 -48.91 12.62 19.15
CA LEU A 89 -47.79 13.43 18.69
C LEU A 89 -46.54 13.26 19.57
N MET A 90 -46.71 13.14 20.89
CA MET A 90 -45.61 13.02 21.86
C MET A 90 -44.56 11.95 21.50
N PRO A 91 -44.92 10.68 21.20
CA PRO A 91 -43.92 9.66 20.88
C PRO A 91 -43.12 9.98 19.60
N LEU A 92 -43.69 10.74 18.66
CA LEU A 92 -42.97 11.17 17.46
C LEU A 92 -42.02 12.33 17.76
N GLU A 93 -42.43 13.25 18.63
CA GLU A 93 -41.58 14.34 19.10
C GLU A 93 -40.36 13.81 19.87
N ASP A 94 -40.60 12.87 20.79
CA ASP A 94 -39.54 12.18 21.52
C ASP A 94 -38.60 11.44 20.55
N SER A 95 -39.14 10.73 19.55
CA SER A 95 -38.33 10.05 18.55
C SER A 95 -37.44 11.01 17.74
N VAL A 96 -37.97 12.16 17.30
CA VAL A 96 -37.17 13.17 16.59
C VAL A 96 -36.09 13.74 17.49
N ARG A 97 -36.43 14.09 18.74
CA ARG A 97 -35.49 14.64 19.71
C ARG A 97 -34.35 13.66 20.00
N ASP A 98 -34.70 12.41 20.29
CA ASP A 98 -33.74 11.39 20.70
C ASP A 98 -32.79 11.03 19.56
N LEU A 99 -33.30 10.85 18.33
CA LEU A 99 -32.47 10.63 17.13
C LEU A 99 -31.59 11.84 16.81
N GLY A 100 -32.10 13.06 17.02
CA GLY A 100 -31.32 14.29 16.86
C GLY A 100 -30.14 14.35 17.84
N HIS A 101 -30.39 14.04 19.11
CA HIS A 101 -29.35 13.96 20.14
C HIS A 101 -28.33 12.86 19.83
N GLU A 102 -28.78 11.69 19.37
CA GLU A 102 -27.90 10.59 18.97
C GLU A 102 -26.97 11.00 17.82
N LEU A 103 -27.47 11.72 16.81
CA LEU A 103 -26.65 12.23 15.71
C LEU A 103 -25.56 13.18 16.18
N ASP A 104 -25.88 14.13 17.05
CA ASP A 104 -24.91 15.07 17.61
C ASP A 104 -23.85 14.35 18.46
N THR A 105 -24.28 13.33 19.21
CA THR A 105 -23.40 12.47 20.00
C THR A 105 -22.44 11.67 19.11
N LEU A 106 -22.95 11.03 18.06
CA LEU A 106 -22.15 10.26 17.09
C LEU A 106 -21.11 11.14 16.39
N ARG A 107 -21.49 12.37 15.98
CA ARG A 107 -20.58 13.32 15.36
C ARG A 107 -19.48 13.78 16.32
N THR A 108 -19.82 14.00 17.58
CA THR A 108 -18.86 14.38 18.62
C THR A 108 -17.88 13.24 18.89
N TYR A 109 -18.36 12.02 19.11
CA TYR A 109 -17.50 10.85 19.33
C TYR A 109 -16.62 10.54 18.11
N LYS A 110 -17.15 10.68 16.89
CA LYS A 110 -16.33 10.55 15.67
C LYS A 110 -15.16 11.53 15.70
N LYS A 111 -15.42 12.80 16.01
CA LYS A 111 -14.39 13.85 16.06
C LYS A 111 -13.34 13.54 17.13
N GLU A 112 -13.77 13.21 18.34
CA GLU A 112 -12.88 12.90 19.46
C GLU A 112 -11.98 11.70 19.15
N GLU A 113 -12.55 10.65 18.55
CA GLU A 113 -11.82 9.43 18.23
C GLU A 113 -10.79 9.65 17.12
N ILE A 114 -11.16 10.41 16.08
CA ILE A 114 -10.20 10.83 15.04
C ILE A 114 -9.06 11.64 15.66
N LEU A 115 -9.37 12.61 16.52
CA LEU A 115 -8.34 13.43 17.17
C LEU A 115 -7.43 12.58 18.07
N ARG A 116 -7.97 11.59 18.78
CA ARG A 116 -7.20 10.64 19.59
C ARG A 116 -6.24 9.82 18.73
N ILE A 117 -6.70 9.27 17.62
CA ILE A 117 -5.86 8.44 16.72
C ILE A 117 -4.79 9.31 16.05
N VAL A 118 -5.16 10.47 15.52
CA VAL A 118 -4.23 11.41 14.88
C VAL A 118 -3.19 11.91 15.87
N GLY A 119 -3.55 12.24 17.11
CA GLY A 119 -2.58 12.62 18.14
C GLY A 119 -1.57 11.50 18.45
N LYS A 120 -2.01 10.23 18.44
CA LYS A 120 -1.11 9.08 18.57
C LYS A 120 -0.19 8.92 17.37
N MET A 121 -0.68 9.16 16.16
CA MET A 121 0.17 9.17 14.96
C MET A 121 1.21 10.28 15.04
N ASP A 122 0.78 11.49 15.42
CA ASP A 122 1.64 12.67 15.51
C ASP A 122 2.81 12.46 16.49
N SER A 123 2.51 11.95 17.69
CA SER A 123 3.54 11.58 18.68
C SER A 123 4.51 10.47 18.25
N LEU A 124 4.17 9.70 17.21
CA LEU A 124 5.05 8.67 16.65
C LEU A 124 5.82 9.15 15.41
N THR A 125 5.52 10.34 14.88
CA THR A 125 6.06 10.85 13.61
C THR A 125 7.57 10.79 13.54
N ASP A 126 8.26 11.36 14.53
CA ASP A 126 9.73 11.43 14.53
C ASP A 126 10.36 10.04 14.55
N SER A 127 9.83 9.15 15.41
CA SER A 127 10.33 7.78 15.52
C SER A 127 10.05 6.96 14.26
N TYR A 128 8.88 7.17 13.64
CA TYR A 128 8.51 6.55 12.37
C TYR A 128 9.43 6.98 11.23
N VAL A 129 9.68 8.28 11.10
CA VAL A 129 10.57 8.85 10.09
C VAL A 129 12.00 8.36 10.30
N GLN A 130 12.48 8.30 11.54
CA GLN A 130 13.81 7.79 11.85
C GLN A 130 13.95 6.31 11.44
N GLU A 131 13.01 5.44 11.81
CA GLU A 131 13.06 4.03 11.41
C GLU A 131 12.99 3.87 9.89
N LYS A 132 12.14 4.64 9.20
CA LYS A 132 12.06 4.62 7.74
C LYS A 132 13.35 5.10 7.08
N ALA A 133 13.99 6.12 7.64
CA ALA A 133 15.29 6.59 7.16
C ALA A 133 16.36 5.50 7.29
N GLU A 134 16.39 4.75 8.40
CA GLU A 134 17.32 3.63 8.57
C GLU A 134 17.01 2.47 7.60
N GLU A 135 15.74 2.12 7.37
CA GLU A 135 15.37 1.14 6.33
C GLU A 135 15.87 1.56 4.93
N VAL A 136 15.71 2.84 4.59
CA VAL A 136 16.18 3.41 3.32
C VAL A 136 17.71 3.35 3.24
N LYS A 137 18.43 3.73 4.30
CA LYS A 137 19.90 3.65 4.33
C LYS A 137 20.39 2.22 4.14
N VAL A 138 19.80 1.26 4.85
CA VAL A 138 20.18 -0.16 4.71
C VAL A 138 19.98 -0.64 3.28
N LYS A 139 18.82 -0.34 2.67
CA LYS A 139 18.55 -0.70 1.27
C LYS A 139 19.51 -0.01 0.29
N ALA A 140 19.82 1.27 0.51
CA ALA A 140 20.78 2.00 -0.30
C ALA A 140 22.18 1.37 -0.23
N TYR A 141 22.64 0.98 0.97
CA TYR A 141 23.91 0.26 1.12
C TYR A 141 23.90 -1.11 0.45
N GLN A 142 22.79 -1.85 0.53
CA GLN A 142 22.64 -3.12 -0.18
C GLN A 142 22.73 -2.93 -1.71
N LEU A 143 22.07 -1.92 -2.26
CA LEU A 143 22.18 -1.58 -3.68
C LEU A 143 23.60 -1.20 -4.08
N GLN A 144 24.30 -0.43 -3.23
CA GLN A 144 25.71 -0.09 -3.46
C GLN A 144 26.62 -1.33 -3.44
N GLN A 145 26.37 -2.28 -2.53
CA GLN A 145 27.09 -3.55 -2.49
C GLN A 145 26.85 -4.38 -3.76
N LEU A 146 25.60 -4.48 -4.21
CA LEU A 146 25.26 -5.18 -5.46
C LEU A 146 25.94 -4.52 -6.68
N LYS A 147 25.96 -3.18 -6.74
CA LYS A 147 26.70 -2.44 -7.77
C LYS A 147 28.20 -2.75 -7.74
N HIS A 148 28.80 -2.83 -6.55
CA HIS A 148 30.21 -3.20 -6.42
C HIS A 148 30.47 -4.65 -6.87
N GLN A 149 29.60 -5.59 -6.50
CA GLN A 149 29.69 -6.98 -6.94
C GLN A 149 29.58 -7.11 -8.47
N GLN A 150 28.66 -6.37 -9.09
CA GLN A 150 28.53 -6.30 -10.54
C GLN A 150 29.83 -5.82 -11.20
N LEU A 151 30.43 -4.73 -10.69
CA LEU A 151 31.70 -4.21 -11.20
C LEU A 151 32.86 -5.20 -11.04
N GLN A 152 32.91 -5.94 -9.92
CA GLN A 152 33.90 -7.00 -9.71
C GLN A 152 33.74 -8.13 -10.73
N LEU A 153 32.51 -8.57 -11.01
CA LEU A 153 32.24 -9.60 -12.03
C LEU A 153 32.63 -9.12 -13.43
N LEU A 154 32.30 -7.88 -13.79
CA LEU A 154 32.73 -7.27 -15.05
C LEU A 154 34.25 -7.23 -15.20
N THR A 155 34.96 -6.91 -14.11
CA THR A 155 36.43 -6.87 -14.11
C THR A 155 37.02 -8.27 -14.32
N LYS A 156 36.44 -9.30 -13.69
CA LYS A 156 36.86 -10.70 -13.89
C LYS A 156 36.60 -11.15 -15.32
N LEU A 157 35.41 -10.91 -15.85
CA LEU A 157 35.06 -11.23 -17.23
C LEU A 157 36.04 -10.59 -18.21
N ARG A 158 36.35 -9.29 -18.05
CA ARG A 158 37.38 -8.62 -18.83
C ARG A 158 38.75 -9.29 -18.69
N GLY A 159 39.10 -9.71 -17.47
CA GLY A 159 40.32 -10.47 -17.18
C GLY A 159 40.40 -11.76 -17.98
N ASP A 160 39.33 -12.56 -17.98
CA ASP A 160 39.25 -13.83 -18.71
C ASP A 160 39.47 -13.63 -20.22
N TYR A 161 38.86 -12.59 -20.82
CA TYR A 161 39.11 -12.21 -22.21
C TYR A 161 40.56 -11.77 -22.45
N ALA A 162 41.12 -10.96 -21.55
CA ALA A 162 42.49 -10.45 -21.68
C ALA A 162 43.55 -11.55 -21.57
N GLU A 163 43.35 -12.53 -20.67
CA GLU A 163 44.22 -13.70 -20.52
C GLU A 163 44.26 -14.53 -21.80
N LEU A 164 43.08 -14.75 -22.41
CA LEU A 164 42.96 -15.49 -23.65
C LEU A 164 43.62 -14.76 -24.83
N MET A 165 43.43 -13.44 -24.94
CA MET A 165 44.13 -12.63 -25.95
C MET A 165 45.65 -12.66 -25.75
N TYR A 166 46.12 -12.59 -24.50
CA TYR A 166 47.54 -12.69 -24.19
C TYR A 166 48.14 -14.05 -24.57
N ALA A 167 47.41 -15.15 -24.34
CA ALA A 167 47.83 -16.47 -24.77
C ALA A 167 47.94 -16.57 -26.30
N ASP A 168 46.97 -16.05 -27.03
CA ASP A 168 46.97 -16.01 -28.50
C ASP A 168 48.14 -15.16 -29.04
N ASP A 169 48.43 -14.03 -28.40
CA ASP A 169 49.57 -13.16 -28.71
C ASP A 169 50.92 -13.87 -28.51
N LEU A 170 51.07 -14.62 -27.42
CA LEU A 170 52.26 -15.41 -27.14
C LEU A 170 52.48 -16.50 -28.20
N ILE A 171 51.43 -17.24 -28.55
CA ILE A 171 51.49 -18.27 -29.59
C ILE A 171 51.87 -17.65 -30.94
N PHE A 172 51.20 -16.57 -31.33
CA PHE A 172 51.49 -15.85 -32.57
C PHE A 172 52.93 -15.39 -32.64
N LYS A 173 53.46 -14.79 -31.56
CA LYS A 173 54.84 -14.31 -31.51
C LYS A 173 55.83 -15.45 -31.74
N HIS A 174 55.72 -16.54 -30.98
CA HIS A 174 56.67 -17.65 -31.06
C HIS A 174 56.60 -18.43 -32.39
N LEU A 175 55.41 -18.60 -32.96
CA LEU A 175 55.26 -19.24 -34.28
C LEU A 175 55.81 -18.36 -35.40
N LYS A 176 55.57 -17.04 -35.34
CA LYS A 176 56.13 -16.09 -36.30
C LYS A 176 57.65 -16.07 -36.24
N ASP A 177 58.23 -16.06 -35.04
CA ASP A 177 59.68 -16.10 -34.82
C ASP A 177 60.31 -17.40 -35.37
N ALA A 178 59.56 -18.51 -35.38
CA ALA A 178 59.95 -19.79 -35.98
C ALA A 178 59.70 -19.88 -37.50
N GLY A 179 59.21 -18.80 -38.14
CA GLY A 179 58.90 -18.78 -39.58
C GLY A 179 57.60 -19.49 -39.97
N ILE A 180 56.74 -19.81 -38.99
CA ILE A 180 55.44 -20.46 -39.22
C ILE A 180 54.35 -19.39 -39.29
N SER A 181 53.54 -19.44 -40.36
CA SER A 181 52.38 -18.56 -40.49
C SER A 181 51.28 -18.97 -39.52
N TYR A 182 50.89 -18.08 -38.62
CA TYR A 182 49.79 -18.27 -37.68
C TYR A 182 48.88 -17.05 -37.68
N THR A 183 47.57 -17.26 -37.64
CA THR A 183 46.56 -16.20 -37.49
C THR A 183 45.93 -16.34 -36.11
N LYS A 184 45.87 -15.24 -35.37
CA LYS A 184 45.17 -15.18 -34.09
C LYS A 184 43.69 -15.48 -34.30
N THR A 185 43.14 -16.41 -33.54
CA THR A 185 41.76 -16.92 -33.74
C THR A 185 41.04 -17.22 -32.42
N MET A 186 41.72 -17.11 -31.28
CA MET A 186 41.12 -17.45 -29.98
C MET A 186 40.01 -16.46 -29.62
N SER A 187 40.22 -15.16 -29.88
CA SER A 187 39.20 -14.13 -29.66
C SER A 187 37.93 -14.42 -30.47
N ASP A 188 38.07 -14.73 -31.77
CA ASP A 188 36.93 -15.02 -32.64
C ASP A 188 36.17 -16.27 -32.19
N LYS A 189 36.90 -17.32 -31.79
CA LYS A 189 36.29 -18.54 -31.24
C LYS A 189 35.54 -18.29 -29.94
N LEU A 190 36.09 -17.47 -29.04
CA LEU A 190 35.42 -17.11 -27.80
C LEU A 190 34.16 -16.30 -28.10
N SER A 191 34.24 -15.30 -28.98
CA SER A 191 33.07 -14.51 -29.40
C SER A 191 31.97 -15.37 -30.01
N MET A 192 32.31 -16.35 -30.86
CA MET A 192 31.32 -17.30 -31.39
C MET A 192 30.72 -18.20 -30.30
N GLN A 193 31.50 -18.60 -29.30
CA GLN A 193 31.01 -19.44 -28.20
C GLN A 193 30.16 -18.66 -27.19
N THR A 194 30.25 -17.33 -27.18
CA THR A 194 29.48 -16.46 -26.29
C THR A 194 28.51 -15.55 -27.05
N GLU A 195 28.19 -15.86 -28.31
CA GLU A 195 27.34 -15.02 -29.18
C GLU A 195 25.93 -14.83 -28.59
N ASP A 196 25.38 -15.86 -27.96
CA ASP A 196 24.06 -15.84 -27.33
C ASP A 196 24.06 -15.25 -25.91
N VAL A 197 25.20 -14.77 -25.41
CA VAL A 197 25.31 -14.22 -24.06
C VAL A 197 25.16 -12.69 -24.11
N PRO A 198 24.29 -12.09 -23.27
CA PRO A 198 24.07 -10.65 -23.23
C PRO A 198 25.27 -9.92 -22.62
N LEU A 199 26.28 -9.62 -23.45
CA LEU A 199 27.56 -9.04 -23.05
C LEU A 199 27.71 -7.56 -23.44
N THR A 200 26.70 -6.94 -24.06
CA THR A 200 26.76 -5.53 -24.45
C THR A 200 26.58 -4.60 -23.25
N VAL A 201 26.98 -3.32 -23.42
CA VAL A 201 26.79 -2.31 -22.37
C VAL A 201 25.30 -2.09 -22.11
N GLU A 202 24.50 -2.10 -23.17
CA GLU A 202 23.04 -1.96 -23.12
C GLU A 202 22.38 -3.11 -22.37
N ASP A 203 22.90 -4.34 -22.49
CA ASP A 203 22.34 -5.50 -21.79
C ASP A 203 22.71 -5.54 -20.30
N ILE A 204 23.87 -4.99 -19.93
CA ILE A 204 24.42 -5.07 -18.57
C ILE A 204 24.07 -3.84 -17.74
N ALA A 205 23.98 -2.67 -18.36
CA ALA A 205 23.72 -1.41 -17.67
C ALA A 205 22.23 -1.23 -17.37
N ILE A 206 21.93 -0.74 -16.17
CA ILE A 206 20.57 -0.27 -15.84
C ILE A 206 20.50 1.21 -16.24
N PRO A 207 19.61 1.61 -17.17
CA PRO A 207 19.52 2.99 -17.62
C PRO A 207 19.20 3.95 -16.48
N GLU A 208 19.88 5.10 -16.43
CA GLU A 208 19.68 6.11 -15.39
C GLU A 208 18.24 6.65 -15.38
N THR A 209 17.62 6.77 -16.56
CA THR A 209 16.22 7.17 -16.72
C THR A 209 15.26 6.19 -16.02
N LEU A 210 15.53 4.89 -16.11
CA LEU A 210 14.75 3.86 -15.42
C LEU A 210 14.97 3.93 -13.90
N VAL A 211 16.23 4.11 -13.45
CA VAL A 211 16.53 4.28 -12.02
C VAL A 211 15.81 5.51 -11.46
N SER A 212 15.90 6.64 -12.15
CA SER A 212 15.22 7.88 -11.76
C SER A 212 13.72 7.70 -11.71
N GLY A 213 13.11 7.09 -12.74
CA GLY A 213 11.68 6.83 -12.79
C GLY A 213 11.21 5.98 -11.61
N VAL A 214 11.90 4.87 -11.32
CA VAL A 214 11.56 3.99 -10.18
C VAL A 214 11.70 4.73 -8.84
N MET A 215 12.72 5.58 -8.68
CA MET A 215 12.91 6.39 -7.47
C MET A 215 11.81 7.44 -7.29
N THR A 216 11.19 7.92 -8.37
CA THR A 216 10.05 8.85 -8.34
C THR A 216 8.68 8.17 -8.34
N GLY A 217 8.65 6.82 -8.38
CA GLY A 217 7.42 6.03 -8.25
C GLY A 217 6.87 5.43 -9.55
N ASP A 218 7.62 5.47 -10.64
CA ASP A 218 7.22 4.84 -11.91
C ASP A 218 7.28 3.31 -11.83
N LYS A 219 6.43 2.66 -12.64
CA LYS A 219 6.38 1.19 -12.72
C LYS A 219 7.57 0.66 -13.51
N ILE A 220 8.12 -0.48 -13.07
CA ILE A 220 9.18 -1.18 -13.77
C ILE A 220 8.58 -1.92 -14.99
N PRO A 221 9.13 -1.74 -16.22
CA PRO A 221 8.73 -2.51 -17.40
C PRO A 221 8.89 -4.02 -17.20
N TYR A 222 7.92 -4.80 -17.68
CA TYR A 222 7.86 -6.26 -17.51
C TYR A 222 9.04 -7.01 -18.16
N GLU A 223 9.58 -6.47 -19.25
CA GLU A 223 10.67 -7.04 -20.05
C GLU A 223 11.98 -7.27 -19.27
N LEU A 224 12.20 -6.51 -18.18
CA LEU A 224 13.37 -6.68 -17.32
C LEU A 224 13.30 -7.95 -16.45
N PHE A 225 12.10 -8.49 -16.23
CA PHE A 225 11.91 -9.70 -15.42
C PHE A 225 12.09 -10.99 -16.23
N SER A 226 11.74 -10.99 -17.53
CA SER A 226 11.84 -12.18 -18.40
C SER A 226 13.29 -12.61 -18.66
N ILE A 227 14.22 -11.67 -18.81
CA ILE A 227 15.65 -11.94 -19.06
C ILE A 227 16.28 -12.71 -17.88
N VAL A 228 15.87 -12.38 -16.65
CA VAL A 228 16.36 -13.06 -15.43
C VAL A 228 15.82 -14.49 -15.30
N GLU A 229 14.61 -14.76 -15.78
CA GLU A 229 14.03 -16.11 -15.73
C GLU A 229 14.64 -17.06 -16.77
N GLU A 230 15.01 -16.56 -17.95
CA GLU A 230 15.67 -17.36 -18.99
C GLU A 230 17.09 -17.78 -18.58
N GLY A 231 17.88 -16.88 -18.00
CA GLY A 231 19.21 -17.22 -17.47
C GLY A 231 19.19 -18.21 -16.30
N LYS A 232 18.12 -18.25 -15.49
CA LYS A 232 17.95 -19.25 -14.43
C LYS A 232 17.65 -20.65 -14.97
N LYS A 233 16.97 -20.77 -16.11
CA LYS A 233 16.65 -22.07 -16.74
C LYS A 233 17.90 -22.75 -17.31
N GLN A 234 18.89 -21.98 -17.78
CA GLN A 234 20.16 -22.51 -18.27
C GLN A 234 21.08 -23.05 -17.16
N LYS A 235 20.86 -22.70 -15.89
CA LYS A 235 21.62 -23.21 -14.73
C LYS A 235 21.28 -24.65 -14.32
N TYR A 236 20.30 -25.28 -14.99
CA TYR A 236 19.78 -26.63 -14.68
C TYR A 236 19.95 -27.63 -15.83
N ILE A 237 20.87 -27.39 -16.77
CA ILE A 237 21.28 -28.35 -17.81
C ILE A 237 22.75 -28.69 -17.64
#